data_AF-A0A2E9CET5-F1
#
_entry.id   AF-A0A2E9CET5-F1
#
_cell.length_a   1.000
_cell.length_b   1.000
_cell.length_c   1.000
_cell.angle_alpha   90.00
_cell.angle_beta   90.00
_cell.angle_gamma   90.00
#
_symmetry.space_group_name_H-M   'P 1'
#
loop_
_entity.id
_entity.type
_entity.pdbx_description
1 polymer ?
#
loop_
_entity_poly.entity_id
_entity_poly.type
_entity_poly.pdbx_seq_one_letter_code
_entity_poly.pdbx_strand_id
1 'polypeptide(L)'
;YEEIVRVLGKSGKYYYEVLQGKSTNSILPRGPRKSISNSKTFHGSPGDVNRSLEIFDKLFEESYTILLNEKFKTKTVGVRIRYNGFETITRAASIAHYVDNKDVLYDKARELILPYLSDRRGIRLLGVGFYNLKSLEKDQLKLEDFYEESENMNSYELLDEFMSEKNYNKKTEDVKMKDLSDFD
;
A
#
# COMPACT_ATOMS: atom_id res chain seq x y z
N TYR A 1 13.25 18.95 -28.04
CA TYR A 1 13.37 17.97 -26.94
C TYR A 1 13.64 18.67 -25.62
N GLU A 2 14.75 19.41 -25.50
CA GLU A 2 15.16 20.08 -24.26
C GLU A 2 14.12 21.06 -23.72
N GLU A 3 13.46 21.82 -24.61
CA GLU A 3 12.40 22.75 -24.22
C GLU A 3 11.16 22.04 -23.62
N ILE A 4 10.80 20.86 -24.15
CA ILE A 4 9.69 20.04 -23.65
C ILE A 4 10.04 19.49 -22.25
N VAL A 5 11.27 19.01 -22.06
CA VAL A 5 11.75 18.51 -20.76
C VAL A 5 11.84 19.65 -19.74
N ARG A 6 12.23 20.86 -20.17
CA ARG A 6 12.26 22.04 -19.29
C ARG A 6 10.87 22.43 -18.80
N VAL A 7 9.85 22.40 -19.66
CA VAL A 7 8.47 22.78 -19.29
C VAL A 7 7.75 21.67 -18.52
N LEU A 8 7.94 20.41 -18.90
CA LEU A 8 7.18 19.26 -18.37
C LEU A 8 7.96 18.42 -17.35
N GLY A 9 9.22 18.77 -17.07
CA GLY A 9 10.10 18.06 -16.15
C GLY A 9 10.32 16.60 -16.57
N LYS A 10 10.31 15.69 -15.59
CA LYS A 10 10.54 14.24 -15.78
C LYS A 10 9.60 13.61 -16.81
N SER A 11 8.39 14.15 -16.94
CA SER A 11 7.38 13.67 -17.89
C SER A 11 7.66 14.10 -19.33
N GLY A 12 8.53 15.09 -19.56
CA GLY A 12 8.78 15.65 -20.89
C GLY A 12 9.41 14.66 -21.87
N LYS A 13 10.23 13.72 -21.37
CA LYS A 13 10.78 12.63 -22.18
C LYS A 13 9.66 11.74 -22.72
N TYR A 14 8.75 11.31 -21.86
CA TYR A 14 7.60 10.49 -22.23
C TYR A 14 6.76 11.18 -23.32
N TYR A 15 6.38 12.45 -23.12
CA TYR A 15 5.56 13.16 -24.11
C TYR A 15 6.30 13.38 -25.44
N TYR A 16 7.60 13.63 -25.41
CA TYR A 16 8.40 13.76 -26.63
C TYR A 16 8.48 12.46 -27.44
N GLU A 17 8.56 11.31 -26.77
CA GLU A 17 8.54 9.99 -27.41
C GLU A 17 7.15 9.71 -28.02
N VAL A 18 6.07 10.02 -27.30
CA VAL A 18 4.69 9.92 -27.81
C VAL A 18 4.48 10.77 -29.06
N LEU A 19 4.93 12.04 -29.05
CA LEU A 19 4.80 12.94 -30.21
C LEU A 19 5.58 12.46 -31.45
N GLN A 20 6.64 11.68 -31.25
CA GLN A 20 7.40 11.06 -32.34
C GLN A 20 6.84 9.71 -32.79
N GLY A 21 5.70 9.27 -32.25
CA GLY A 21 5.13 7.95 -32.53
C GLY A 21 5.95 6.80 -31.92
N LYS A 22 6.87 7.09 -31.01
CA LYS A 22 7.71 6.11 -30.30
C LYS A 22 7.09 5.66 -28.98
N SER A 23 5.76 5.47 -28.97
CA SER A 23 5.07 4.98 -27.77
C SER A 23 5.40 3.50 -27.54
N THR A 24 6.03 3.20 -26.41
CA THR A 24 6.48 1.84 -26.04
C THR A 24 5.52 1.14 -25.08
N ASN A 25 4.30 1.65 -24.91
CA ASN A 25 3.32 1.06 -24.01
C ASN A 25 2.88 -0.32 -24.53
N SER A 26 3.64 -1.36 -24.20
CA SER A 26 3.17 -2.74 -24.30
C SER A 26 1.95 -2.89 -23.42
N ILE A 27 0.91 -3.56 -23.93
CA ILE A 27 -0.26 -3.90 -23.13
C ILE A 27 0.20 -4.89 -22.07
N LEU A 28 0.45 -4.39 -20.86
CA LEU A 28 0.77 -5.24 -19.72
C LEU A 28 -0.53 -5.85 -19.18
N PRO A 29 -0.51 -7.14 -18.80
CA PRO A 29 -1.64 -7.73 -18.08
C PRO A 29 -1.91 -6.92 -16.81
N ARG A 30 -3.18 -6.91 -16.37
CA ARG A 30 -3.60 -6.14 -15.20
C ARG A 30 -2.73 -6.52 -13.99
N GLY A 31 -1.99 -5.56 -13.46
CA GLY A 31 -1.13 -5.75 -12.30
C GLY A 31 -1.93 -6.12 -11.04
N PRO A 32 -1.22 -6.51 -9.95
CA PRO A 32 -1.87 -6.83 -8.68
C PRO A 32 -2.67 -5.63 -8.15
N ARG A 33 -3.72 -5.92 -7.37
CA ARG A 33 -4.57 -4.89 -6.79
C ARG A 33 -3.76 -4.02 -5.81
N LYS A 34 -3.67 -2.71 -6.10
CA LYS A 34 -2.89 -1.76 -5.30
C LYS A 34 -3.67 -1.13 -4.14
N SER A 35 -5.00 -1.10 -4.25
CA SER A 35 -5.88 -0.51 -3.23
C SER A 35 -7.31 -1.02 -3.34
N ILE A 36 -8.02 -0.93 -2.21
CA ILE A 36 -9.46 -1.20 -2.10
C ILE A 36 -10.08 0.05 -1.51
N SER A 37 -10.95 0.74 -2.23
CA SER A 37 -11.56 1.97 -1.73
C SER A 37 -12.97 2.14 -2.26
N ASN A 38 -13.81 2.78 -1.46
CA ASN A 38 -15.16 3.14 -1.84
C ASN A 38 -15.43 4.60 -1.50
N SER A 39 -16.30 5.23 -2.28
CA SER A 39 -16.69 6.62 -2.05
C SER A 39 -18.09 6.90 -2.57
N LYS A 40 -18.78 7.81 -1.91
CA LYS A 40 -20.09 8.31 -2.30
C LYS A 40 -20.04 9.79 -2.59
N THR A 41 -20.51 10.17 -3.78
CA THR A 41 -20.72 11.58 -4.16
C THR A 41 -22.18 11.94 -3.93
N PHE A 42 -22.44 13.13 -3.42
CA PHE A 42 -23.76 13.63 -3.10
C PHE A 42 -24.15 14.78 -4.02
N HIS A 43 -25.46 14.87 -4.34
CA HIS A 43 -26.05 15.99 -5.09
C HIS A 43 -26.33 17.21 -4.18
N GLY A 44 -26.08 17.10 -2.87
CA GLY A 44 -26.15 18.13 -1.83
C GLY A 44 -25.45 17.63 -0.55
N SER A 45 -25.36 18.43 0.52
CA SER A 45 -24.72 17.94 1.77
C SER A 45 -25.56 16.82 2.41
N PRO A 46 -24.97 15.72 2.90
CA PRO A 46 -25.68 14.58 3.49
C PRO A 46 -26.50 14.90 4.76
N GLY A 47 -26.39 16.13 5.29
CA GLY A 47 -27.12 16.60 6.45
C GLY A 47 -26.14 16.98 7.57
N ASP A 48 -26.40 16.44 8.76
CA ASP A 48 -25.58 16.64 9.94
C ASP A 48 -24.39 15.66 10.02
N VAL A 49 -23.60 15.79 11.10
CA VAL A 49 -22.42 14.98 11.37
C VAL A 49 -22.81 13.50 11.57
N ASN A 50 -23.91 13.21 12.27
CA ASN A 50 -24.34 11.85 12.56
C ASN A 50 -24.68 11.12 11.27
N ARG A 51 -25.44 11.77 10.38
CA ARG A 51 -25.80 11.19 9.08
C ARG A 51 -24.57 10.97 8.20
N SER A 52 -23.62 11.91 8.23
CA SER A 52 -22.36 11.78 7.50
C SER A 52 -21.53 10.58 8.01
N LEU A 53 -21.50 10.39 9.33
CA LEU A 53 -20.81 9.29 9.98
C LEU A 53 -21.46 7.94 9.68
N GLU A 54 -22.78 7.83 9.72
CA GLU A 54 -23.50 6.61 9.31
C GLU A 54 -23.20 6.20 7.87
N ILE A 55 -23.09 7.19 6.96
CA ILE A 55 -22.74 6.92 5.56
C ILE A 55 -21.28 6.48 5.46
N PHE A 56 -20.38 7.12 6.21
CA PHE A 56 -18.97 6.73 6.27
C PHE A 56 -18.81 5.30 6.79
N ASP A 57 -19.51 4.94 7.87
CA ASP A 57 -19.46 3.60 8.45
C ASP A 57 -19.89 2.54 7.42
N LYS A 58 -20.94 2.80 6.64
CA LYS A 58 -21.35 1.92 5.53
C LYS A 58 -20.27 1.78 4.45
N LEU A 59 -19.64 2.88 4.05
CA LEU A 59 -18.54 2.84 3.08
C LEU A 59 -17.34 2.05 3.60
N PHE A 60 -17.07 2.13 4.90
CA PHE A 60 -16.05 1.34 5.57
C PHE A 60 -16.39 -0.14 5.53
N GLU A 61 -17.60 -0.53 5.94
CA GLU A 61 -18.06 -1.93 5.91
C GLU A 61 -17.97 -2.53 4.50
N GLU A 62 -18.42 -1.78 3.48
CA GLU A 62 -18.36 -2.22 2.09
C GLU A 62 -16.91 -2.42 1.64
N SER A 63 -16.01 -1.48 1.95
CA SER A 63 -14.59 -1.59 1.62
C SER A 63 -13.91 -2.74 2.37
N TYR A 64 -14.25 -2.93 3.64
CA TYR A 64 -13.67 -3.94 4.52
C TYR A 64 -14.12 -5.35 4.11
N THR A 65 -15.38 -5.50 3.71
CA THR A 65 -15.91 -6.74 3.14
C THR A 65 -15.11 -7.14 1.89
N ILE A 66 -14.79 -6.18 1.01
CA ILE A 66 -13.95 -6.45 -0.17
C ILE A 66 -12.53 -6.85 0.24
N LEU A 67 -11.93 -6.18 1.23
CA LEU A 67 -10.61 -6.52 1.78
C LEU A 67 -10.53 -7.98 2.24
N LEU A 68 -11.53 -8.43 3.01
CA LEU A 68 -11.59 -9.81 3.50
C LEU A 68 -11.89 -10.82 2.39
N ASN A 69 -12.87 -10.53 1.51
CA ASN A 69 -13.26 -11.43 0.45
C ASN A 69 -12.12 -11.70 -0.53
N GLU A 70 -11.30 -10.68 -0.79
CA GLU A 70 -10.11 -10.81 -1.64
C GLU A 70 -8.85 -11.23 -0.86
N LYS A 71 -9.00 -11.62 0.42
CA LYS A 71 -7.95 -12.15 1.27
C LYS A 71 -6.71 -11.25 1.34
N PHE A 72 -6.93 -9.95 1.49
CA PHE A 72 -5.85 -8.98 1.66
C PHE A 72 -5.73 -8.53 3.12
N LYS A 73 -4.49 -8.27 3.54
CA LYS A 73 -4.19 -7.36 4.67
C LYS A 73 -3.77 -6.01 4.13
N THR A 74 -3.91 -4.97 4.94
CA THR A 74 -3.52 -3.60 4.58
C THR A 74 -2.58 -3.01 5.62
N LYS A 75 -1.67 -2.14 5.17
CA LYS A 75 -0.81 -1.36 6.06
C LYS A 75 -1.33 0.06 6.25
N THR A 76 -2.15 0.59 5.34
CA THR A 76 -2.52 2.01 5.33
C THR A 76 -4.01 2.18 5.12
N VAL A 77 -4.66 2.91 6.04
CA VAL A 77 -6.05 3.37 5.91
C VAL A 77 -6.05 4.82 5.47
N GLY A 78 -6.90 5.17 4.51
CA GLY A 78 -7.09 6.55 4.09
C GLY A 78 -8.55 6.93 3.98
N VAL A 79 -8.81 8.21 4.16
CA VAL A 79 -10.13 8.82 4.04
C VAL A 79 -10.06 10.01 3.10
N ARG A 80 -11.16 10.27 2.40
CA ARG A 80 -11.30 11.37 1.46
C ARG A 80 -12.59 12.11 1.72
N ILE A 81 -12.50 13.43 1.78
CA ILE A 81 -13.64 14.33 1.85
C ILE A 81 -13.50 15.37 0.74
N ARG A 82 -14.57 15.59 -0.01
CA ARG A 82 -14.67 16.76 -0.90
C ARG A 82 -15.80 17.63 -0.41
N TYR A 83 -15.57 18.94 -0.33
CA TYR A 83 -16.61 19.90 0.02
C TYR A 83 -17.35 20.42 -1.22
N ASN A 84 -18.45 21.13 -1.02
CA ASN A 84 -19.26 21.68 -2.12
C ASN A 84 -18.46 22.62 -3.04
N GLY A 85 -17.47 23.35 -2.50
CA GLY A 85 -16.50 24.15 -3.25
C GLY A 85 -15.40 23.36 -3.99
N PHE A 86 -15.56 22.04 -4.13
CA PHE A 86 -14.62 21.11 -4.79
C PHE A 86 -13.23 20.95 -4.15
N GLU A 87 -12.96 21.64 -3.05
CA GLU A 87 -11.78 21.40 -2.23
C GLU A 87 -11.81 19.98 -1.68
N THR A 88 -10.70 19.25 -1.83
CA THR A 88 -10.58 17.85 -1.43
C THR A 88 -9.52 17.71 -0.34
N ILE A 89 -9.91 17.13 0.79
CA ILE A 89 -9.01 16.71 1.85
C ILE A 89 -8.83 15.20 1.74
N THR A 90 -7.58 14.75 1.73
CA THR A 90 -7.23 13.33 1.87
C THR A 90 -6.31 13.19 3.07
N ARG A 91 -6.60 12.21 3.92
CA ARG A 91 -5.76 11.85 5.07
C ARG A 91 -5.54 10.35 5.05
N ALA A 92 -4.38 9.91 5.52
CA ALA A 92 -4.07 8.50 5.63
C ALA A 92 -3.18 8.28 6.85
N ALA A 93 -3.30 7.09 7.43
CA ALA A 93 -2.47 6.61 8.52
C ALA A 93 -1.95 5.22 8.17
N SER A 94 -0.66 5.01 8.38
CA SER A 94 -0.02 3.70 8.25
C SER A 94 0.16 3.06 9.61
N ILE A 95 -0.05 1.76 9.64
CA ILE A 95 0.13 0.88 10.80
C ILE A 95 1.48 0.17 10.61
N ALA A 96 2.13 -0.20 11.72
CA ALA A 96 3.49 -0.77 11.67
C ALA A 96 3.57 -2.06 10.84
N HIS A 97 2.56 -2.92 10.95
CA HIS A 97 2.46 -4.20 10.25
C HIS A 97 1.14 -4.29 9.45
N TYR A 98 1.09 -5.25 8.54
CA TYR A 98 -0.12 -5.56 7.77
C TYR A 98 -1.20 -6.16 8.68
N VAL A 99 -2.36 -5.53 8.70
CA VAL A 99 -3.50 -5.92 9.53
C VAL A 99 -4.77 -6.10 8.70
N ASP A 100 -5.66 -6.95 9.18
CA ASP A 100 -7.03 -7.16 8.73
C ASP A 100 -8.03 -7.07 9.89
N ASN A 101 -7.58 -6.70 11.10
CA ASN A 101 -8.47 -6.52 12.24
C ASN A 101 -9.41 -5.31 11.99
N LYS A 102 -10.72 -5.58 11.96
CA LYS A 102 -11.76 -4.60 11.70
C LYS A 102 -11.69 -3.39 12.63
N ASP A 103 -11.62 -3.64 13.93
CA ASP A 103 -11.71 -2.58 14.95
C ASP A 103 -10.52 -1.64 14.84
N VAL A 104 -9.31 -2.18 14.70
CA VAL A 104 -8.08 -1.39 14.50
C VAL A 104 -8.19 -0.51 13.25
N LEU A 105 -8.67 -1.07 12.14
CA LEU A 105 -8.82 -0.34 10.89
C LEU A 105 -9.90 0.72 10.98
N TYR A 106 -11.01 0.41 11.63
CA TYR A 106 -12.16 1.29 11.80
C TYR A 106 -11.83 2.47 12.71
N ASP A 107 -11.18 2.22 13.84
CA ASP A 107 -10.74 3.26 14.77
C ASP A 107 -9.82 4.25 14.08
N LYS A 108 -8.86 3.76 13.29
CA LYS A 108 -7.99 4.63 12.48
C LYS A 108 -8.76 5.38 11.40
N ALA A 109 -9.68 4.74 10.70
CA ALA A 109 -10.51 5.42 9.70
C ALA A 109 -11.35 6.54 10.34
N ARG A 110 -11.93 6.28 11.52
CA ARG A 110 -12.76 7.25 12.26
C ARG A 110 -11.94 8.41 12.81
N GLU A 111 -10.78 8.14 13.41
CA GLU A 111 -9.84 9.17 13.87
C GLU A 111 -9.51 10.17 12.74
N LEU A 112 -9.31 9.66 11.52
CA LEU A 112 -8.97 10.48 10.36
C LEU A 112 -10.15 11.31 9.81
N ILE A 113 -11.38 10.80 9.88
CA ILE A 113 -12.55 11.47 9.26
C ILE A 113 -13.23 12.47 10.19
N LEU A 114 -13.33 12.16 11.49
CA LEU A 114 -14.14 12.91 12.45
C LEU A 114 -13.87 14.42 12.50
N PRO A 115 -12.61 14.90 12.45
CA PRO A 115 -12.31 16.34 12.50
C PRO A 115 -12.90 17.16 11.35
N TYR A 116 -13.32 16.50 10.27
CA TYR A 116 -13.74 17.14 9.03
C TYR A 116 -15.23 17.00 8.74
N LEU A 117 -15.98 16.23 9.54
CA LEU A 117 -17.41 16.01 9.31
C LEU A 117 -18.27 17.20 9.73
N SER A 118 -17.80 18.04 10.66
CA SER A 118 -18.51 19.21 11.20
C SER A 118 -18.26 20.51 10.43
N ASP A 119 -17.60 20.43 9.27
CA ASP A 119 -17.21 21.60 8.48
C ASP A 119 -18.42 22.30 7.83
N ARG A 120 -18.44 23.64 7.91
CA ARG A 120 -19.54 24.47 7.39
C ARG A 120 -19.64 24.49 5.87
N ARG A 121 -18.61 24.08 5.14
CA ARG A 121 -18.59 24.08 3.66
C ARG A 121 -19.55 23.06 3.04
N GLY A 122 -20.03 22.10 3.83
CA GLY A 122 -20.91 21.03 3.40
C GLY A 122 -20.18 19.97 2.57
N ILE A 123 -20.55 18.70 2.78
CA ILE A 123 -19.83 17.56 2.22
C ILE A 123 -20.43 17.13 0.89
N ARG A 124 -19.61 17.06 -0.15
CA ARG A 124 -19.97 16.59 -1.49
C ARG A 124 -19.52 15.17 -1.77
N LEU A 125 -18.44 14.71 -1.12
CA LEU A 125 -17.96 13.34 -1.26
C LEU A 125 -17.41 12.85 0.08
N LEU A 126 -17.73 11.61 0.43
CA LEU A 126 -17.06 10.85 1.47
C LEU A 126 -16.46 9.58 0.86
N GLY A 127 -15.28 9.20 1.31
CA GLY A 127 -14.64 7.97 0.89
C GLY A 127 -13.65 7.44 1.91
N VAL A 128 -13.40 6.15 1.81
CA VAL A 128 -12.45 5.40 2.63
C VAL A 128 -11.73 4.39 1.75
N GLY A 129 -10.49 4.07 2.10
CA GLY A 129 -9.71 3.10 1.35
C GLY A 129 -8.58 2.47 2.16
N PHE A 130 -8.18 1.30 1.70
CA PHE A 130 -7.08 0.49 2.16
C PHE A 130 -6.01 0.46 1.08
N TYR A 131 -4.78 0.76 1.48
CA TYR A 131 -3.61 0.89 0.61
C TYR A 131 -2.47 0.05 1.17
N ASN A 132 -1.42 -0.14 0.36
CA ASN A 132 -0.32 -1.05 0.70
C ASN A 132 -0.90 -2.40 1.11
N LEU A 133 -1.46 -3.10 0.12
CA LEU A 133 -2.13 -4.39 0.33
C LEU A 133 -1.12 -5.53 0.27
N LYS A 134 -1.32 -6.57 1.06
CA LYS A 134 -0.56 -7.84 1.01
C LYS A 134 -1.53 -9.00 0.93
N SER A 135 -1.40 -9.82 -0.11
CA SER A 135 -2.22 -11.02 -0.28
C SER A 135 -1.92 -12.04 0.82
N LEU A 136 -2.95 -12.70 1.32
CA LEU A 136 -2.85 -13.83 2.24
C LEU A 136 -2.78 -15.18 1.51
N GLU A 137 -3.14 -15.21 0.22
CA GLU A 137 -2.87 -16.39 -0.59
C GLU A 137 -1.36 -16.50 -0.81
N LYS A 138 -0.75 -17.54 -0.21
CA LYS A 138 0.59 -17.97 -0.60
C LYS A 138 0.54 -18.41 -2.07
N ASP A 139 1.64 -18.13 -2.77
CA ASP A 139 1.99 -18.59 -4.13
C ASP A 139 1.61 -17.65 -5.28
N GLN A 140 2.25 -16.49 -5.29
CA GLN A 140 3.43 -16.26 -6.15
C GLN A 140 4.08 -14.97 -5.63
N LEU A 141 5.13 -15.10 -4.82
CA LEU A 141 6.09 -14.00 -4.66
C LEU A 141 6.57 -13.67 -6.06
N LYS A 142 6.20 -12.49 -6.56
CA LYS A 142 6.73 -12.03 -7.83
C LYS A 142 8.19 -11.66 -7.59
N LEU A 143 9.04 -11.97 -8.56
CA LEU A 143 10.48 -11.71 -8.47
C LEU A 143 10.74 -10.22 -8.16
N GLU A 144 9.83 -9.34 -8.60
CA GLU A 144 9.79 -7.91 -8.30
C GLU A 144 9.66 -7.55 -6.80
N ASP A 145 8.88 -8.32 -6.03
CA ASP A 145 8.74 -8.09 -4.58
C ASP A 145 10.06 -8.41 -3.85
N PHE A 146 10.86 -9.33 -4.41
CA PHE A 146 12.20 -9.67 -3.91
C PHE A 146 13.21 -8.54 -4.16
N TYR A 147 13.10 -7.86 -5.31
CA TYR A 147 13.96 -6.72 -5.65
C TYR A 147 13.69 -5.51 -4.75
N GLU A 148 12.43 -5.19 -4.42
CA GLU A 148 12.10 -4.09 -3.50
C GLU A 148 12.57 -4.34 -2.05
N GLU A 149 12.59 -5.59 -1.59
CA GLU A 149 13.20 -5.96 -0.30
C GLU A 149 14.73 -5.82 -0.35
N SER A 150 15.38 -6.22 -1.45
CA SER A 150 16.83 -6.11 -1.59
C SER A 150 17.35 -4.67 -1.67
N GLU A 151 16.57 -3.73 -2.23
CA GLU A 151 16.97 -2.31 -2.31
C GLU A 151 16.92 -1.59 -0.94
N ASN A 152 16.16 -2.13 0.01
CA ASN A 152 16.05 -1.58 1.37
C ASN A 152 16.99 -2.25 2.38
N MET A 153 17.77 -3.23 1.96
CA MET A 153 18.73 -3.93 2.81
C MET A 153 20.14 -3.45 2.50
N ASN A 154 20.90 -3.06 3.52
CA ASN A 154 22.32 -2.78 3.35
C ASN A 154 23.01 -4.09 2.92
N SER A 155 23.46 -4.15 1.66
CA SER A 155 24.04 -5.36 1.07
C SER A 155 25.22 -5.92 1.86
N TYR A 156 25.90 -5.09 2.65
CA TYR A 156 26.97 -5.50 3.55
C TYR A 156 26.48 -6.24 4.81
N GLU A 157 25.32 -5.86 5.37
CA GLU A 157 24.75 -6.55 6.55
C GLU A 157 24.21 -7.94 6.20
N LEU A 158 23.61 -8.09 5.01
CA LEU A 158 23.20 -9.40 4.46
C LEU A 158 24.38 -10.33 4.24
N LEU A 159 25.48 -9.80 3.71
CA LEU A 159 26.70 -10.57 3.48
C LEU A 159 27.32 -11.00 4.81
N ASP A 160 27.37 -10.13 5.81
CA ASP A 160 27.88 -10.48 7.14
C ASP A 160 27.00 -11.54 7.83
N GLU A 161 25.68 -11.44 7.72
CA GLU A 161 24.74 -12.44 8.25
C GLU A 161 24.95 -13.80 7.55
N PHE A 162 24.99 -13.81 6.21
CA PHE A 162 25.18 -15.02 5.40
C PHE A 162 26.56 -15.66 5.60
N MET A 163 27.61 -14.83 5.78
CA MET A 163 28.97 -15.29 6.06
C MET A 163 29.11 -15.77 7.51
N SER A 164 28.33 -15.23 8.46
CA SER A 164 28.28 -15.71 9.84
C SER A 164 27.58 -17.07 9.96
N GLU A 165 26.47 -17.28 9.24
CA GLU A 165 25.74 -18.55 9.22
C GLU A 165 26.58 -19.68 8.61
N LYS A 166 27.31 -19.39 7.52
CA LYS A 166 28.19 -20.39 6.91
C LYS A 166 29.42 -20.73 7.75
N ASN A 167 29.94 -19.78 8.54
CA ASN A 167 31.05 -20.05 9.47
C ASN A 167 30.60 -20.81 10.74
N TYR A 168 29.33 -20.70 11.13
CA TYR A 168 28.76 -21.51 12.22
C TYR A 168 28.61 -22.98 11.78
N ASN A 169 28.08 -23.23 10.57
CA ASN A 169 27.88 -24.60 10.08
C ASN A 169 29.19 -25.34 9.74
N LYS A 170 30.24 -24.63 9.31
CA LYS A 170 31.55 -25.26 9.05
C LYS A 170 32.23 -25.78 10.32
N LYS A 171 32.14 -25.02 11.43
CA LYS A 171 32.68 -25.45 12.73
C LYS A 171 31.93 -26.65 13.31
N THR A 172 30.62 -26.76 13.10
CA THR A 172 29.83 -27.91 13.59
C THR A 172 30.04 -29.18 12.78
N GLU A 173 30.37 -29.08 11.48
CA GLU A 173 30.73 -30.24 10.65
C GLU A 173 32.16 -30.74 10.93
N ASP A 174 33.12 -29.84 11.17
CA ASP A 174 34.49 -30.22 11.53
C ASP A 174 34.59 -30.84 12.95
N VAL A 175 33.69 -30.48 13.87
CA VAL A 175 33.60 -31.12 15.21
C VAL A 175 32.98 -32.51 15.10
N LYS A 176 31.94 -32.70 14.27
CA LYS A 176 31.32 -34.02 14.08
C LYS A 176 32.23 -35.03 13.38
N MET A 177 33.11 -34.59 12.48
CA MET A 177 34.05 -35.48 11.79
C MET A 177 35.19 -36.00 12.69
N LYS A 178 35.49 -35.33 13.81
CA LYS A 178 36.55 -35.74 14.74
C LYS A 178 36.11 -36.80 15.77
N ASP A 179 34.84 -36.78 16.17
CA ASP A 179 34.28 -37.75 17.13
C ASP A 179 33.97 -39.12 16.49
N LEU A 180 34.02 -39.23 15.16
CA LEU A 180 33.77 -40.46 14.40
C LEU A 180 35.06 -41.24 14.07
N SER A 181 36.25 -40.71 14.36
CA SER A 181 37.54 -41.40 14.15
C SER A 181 38.12 -42.06 15.41
N ASP A 182 37.44 -41.94 16.56
CA ASP A 182 37.90 -42.47 17.87
C ASP A 182 37.11 -43.70 18.35
N PHE A 183 36.38 -44.37 17.44
CA PHE A 183 35.75 -45.67 17.68
C PHE A 183 36.32 -46.72 16.72
N ASP A 184 37.53 -47.20 17.04
CA ASP A 184 38.06 -48.52 16.68
C ASP A 184 38.52 -49.23 17.97
#